data_AF-A0A6H5HS35-F1
#
_entry.id   AF-A0A6H5HS35-F1
#
_cell.length_a   1.000
_cell.length_b   1.000
_cell.length_c   1.000
_cell.angle_alpha   90.00
_cell.angle_beta   90.00
_cell.angle_gamma   90.00
#
_symmetry.space_group_name_H-M   'P 1'
#
loop_
_entity.id
_entity.type
_entity.pdbx_description
1 polymer ?
#
loop_
_entity_poly.entity_id
_entity_poly.type
_entity_poly.pdbx_seq_one_letter_code
_entity_poly.pdbx_strand_id
1 'polypeptide(L)'
;MVESFTVVPEIFSDHLPISMVVQWESRRTKAEEALPLLPKLVWTRNDENFYASKIKKLLEKNNSFKLLEANIRMDVLVQCVRQSAELGERQPTAKPPTFSQPWFDFECLKMRNKCMEALQMFRRNNESEHRVKYKGLHKDYARLRKQKKEEYYKGIEKALEEVNDSKRFWQLVSK
;
A
#
# COMPACT_ATOMS: atom_id res chain seq x y z
N MET A 1 -5.47 -2.79 -47.42
CA MET A 1 -6.26 -2.78 -48.67
C MET A 1 -7.47 -3.68 -48.47
N VAL A 2 -8.67 -3.29 -48.90
CA VAL A 2 -9.87 -4.14 -48.76
C VAL A 2 -9.85 -5.21 -49.85
N GLU A 3 -9.88 -6.49 -49.48
CA GLU A 3 -9.88 -7.63 -50.42
C GLU A 3 -11.29 -7.97 -50.90
N SER A 4 -12.25 -7.94 -49.99
CA SER A 4 -13.64 -8.23 -50.31
C SER A 4 -14.58 -7.44 -49.42
N PHE A 5 -15.72 -7.07 -49.99
CA PHE A 5 -16.78 -6.36 -49.32
C PHE A 5 -18.09 -6.92 -49.84
N THR A 6 -18.96 -7.37 -48.94
CA THR A 6 -20.25 -7.96 -49.27
C THR A 6 -21.30 -7.53 -48.24
N VAL A 7 -22.50 -7.26 -48.72
CA VAL A 7 -23.67 -7.06 -47.86
C VAL A 7 -24.37 -8.42 -47.76
N VAL A 8 -24.47 -8.95 -46.56
CA VAL A 8 -25.00 -10.29 -46.29
C VAL A 8 -26.54 -10.21 -46.30
N PRO A 9 -27.25 -11.04 -47.08
CA PRO A 9 -28.71 -11.03 -47.15
C PRO A 9 -29.33 -11.78 -45.95
N GLU A 10 -29.04 -11.30 -44.74
CA GLU A 10 -29.62 -11.81 -43.49
C GLU A 10 -30.76 -10.89 -43.03
N ILE A 11 -31.94 -11.47 -42.80
CA ILE A 11 -33.19 -10.74 -42.51
C ILE A 11 -33.49 -10.63 -41.00
N PHE A 12 -32.47 -10.69 -40.15
CA PHE A 12 -32.64 -10.60 -38.69
C PHE A 12 -32.82 -9.16 -38.17
N SER A 13 -32.62 -8.16 -39.03
CA SER A 13 -32.75 -6.73 -38.73
C SER A 13 -33.16 -5.96 -40.00
N ASP A 14 -33.75 -4.78 -39.84
CA ASP A 14 -34.04 -3.85 -40.94
C ASP A 14 -32.76 -3.34 -41.63
N HIS A 15 -31.59 -3.55 -41.02
CA HIS A 15 -30.28 -3.29 -41.62
C HIS A 15 -29.58 -4.58 -42.01
N LEU A 16 -29.07 -4.62 -43.24
CA LEU A 16 -28.30 -5.75 -43.75
C LEU A 16 -26.87 -5.74 -43.17
N PRO A 17 -26.38 -6.86 -42.60
CA PRO A 17 -25.01 -6.96 -42.12
C PRO A 17 -23.98 -6.78 -43.24
N ILE A 18 -22.85 -6.17 -42.90
CA ILE A 18 -21.74 -5.96 -43.84
C ILE A 18 -20.59 -6.90 -43.44
N SER A 19 -20.11 -7.69 -44.40
CA SER A 19 -18.92 -8.51 -44.28
C SER A 19 -17.80 -7.93 -45.14
N MET A 20 -16.64 -7.69 -44.53
CA MET A 20 -15.49 -7.11 -45.20
C MET A 20 -14.21 -7.84 -44.79
N VAL A 21 -13.40 -8.22 -45.77
CA VAL A 21 -12.05 -8.75 -45.56
C VAL A 21 -11.05 -7.67 -45.94
N VAL A 22 -10.16 -7.33 -45.02
CA VAL A 22 -9.11 -6.32 -45.23
C VAL A 22 -7.75 -6.97 -45.06
N GLN A 23 -6.95 -6.94 -46.13
CA GLN A 23 -5.53 -7.23 -46.03
C GLN A 23 -4.83 -6.05 -45.38
N TRP A 24 -4.38 -6.26 -44.15
CA TRP A 24 -3.50 -5.34 -43.46
C TRP A 24 -2.06 -5.86 -43.57
N GLU A 25 -1.28 -5.27 -44.49
CA GLU A 25 0.16 -5.37 -44.38
C GLU A 25 0.59 -4.60 -43.14
N SER A 26 0.72 -5.31 -42.02
CA SER A 26 1.50 -4.81 -40.89
C SER A 26 2.91 -4.64 -41.43
N ARG A 27 3.27 -3.42 -41.83
CA ARG A 27 4.66 -3.00 -41.72
C ARG A 27 4.99 -3.20 -40.25
N ARG A 28 5.62 -4.35 -39.95
CA ARG A 28 6.44 -4.50 -38.76
C ARG A 28 7.55 -3.48 -38.93
N THR A 29 7.27 -2.21 -38.61
CA THR A 29 8.30 -1.32 -38.12
C THR A 29 9.02 -2.15 -37.06
N LYS A 30 10.31 -2.41 -37.29
CA LYS A 30 11.20 -3.04 -36.31
C LYS A 30 10.74 -2.56 -34.95
N ALA A 31 10.32 -3.49 -34.09
CA ALA A 31 9.74 -3.21 -32.80
C ALA A 31 10.38 -1.94 -32.23
N GLU A 32 9.69 -0.81 -32.33
CA GLU A 32 9.94 0.28 -31.41
C GLU A 32 9.78 -0.40 -30.07
N GLU A 33 10.88 -0.50 -29.32
CA GLU A 33 10.94 -1.13 -28.02
C GLU A 33 9.75 -0.60 -27.23
N ALA A 34 8.68 -1.38 -27.16
CA ALA A 34 7.49 -0.99 -26.47
C ALA A 34 7.94 -0.83 -25.03
N LEU A 35 8.08 0.43 -24.59
CA LEU A 35 8.52 0.73 -23.25
C LEU A 35 7.68 -0.13 -22.30
N PRO A 36 8.30 -0.83 -21.34
CA PRO A 36 7.55 -1.65 -20.41
C PRO A 36 6.45 -0.78 -19.83
N LEU A 37 5.20 -1.27 -19.90
CA LEU A 37 4.04 -0.56 -19.36
C LEU A 37 4.41 -0.10 -17.96
N LEU A 38 4.39 1.21 -17.73
CA LEU A 38 4.70 1.77 -16.42
C LEU A 38 3.79 1.06 -15.40
N PRO A 39 4.33 0.64 -14.24
CA PRO A 39 3.54 -0.03 -13.24
C PRO A 39 2.32 0.83 -12.90
N LYS A 40 1.13 0.23 -13.03
CA LYS A 40 -0.13 0.92 -12.75
C LYS A 40 -0.08 1.46 -11.32
N LEU A 41 -0.15 2.78 -11.16
CA LEU A 41 -0.26 3.40 -9.85
C LEU A 41 -1.54 2.91 -9.19
N VAL A 42 -1.40 2.14 -8.11
CA VAL A 42 -2.53 1.69 -7.30
C VAL A 42 -2.84 2.79 -6.31
N TRP A 43 -3.86 3.60 -6.61
CA TRP A 43 -4.39 4.57 -5.67
C TRP A 43 -5.07 3.87 -4.50
N THR A 44 -4.53 4.03 -3.29
CA THR A 44 -5.19 3.61 -2.06
C THR A 44 -6.09 4.72 -1.53
N ARG A 45 -7.00 4.39 -0.60
CA ARG A 45 -7.81 5.42 0.11
C ARG A 45 -6.95 6.46 0.83
N ASN A 46 -5.75 6.10 1.27
CA ASN A 46 -4.84 7.04 1.91
C ASN A 46 -4.26 8.02 0.89
N ASP A 47 -3.92 7.55 -0.32
CA ASP A 47 -3.42 8.41 -1.39
C ASP A 47 -4.50 9.40 -1.85
N GLU A 48 -5.75 8.94 -1.96
CA GLU A 48 -6.91 9.78 -2.25
C GLU A 48 -7.09 10.89 -1.20
N ASN A 49 -7.13 10.52 0.08
CA ASN A 49 -7.26 11.46 1.18
C ASN A 49 -6.09 12.46 1.22
N PHE A 50 -4.87 11.98 0.97
CA PHE A 50 -3.68 12.81 0.95
C PHE A 50 -3.75 13.82 -0.19
N TYR A 51 -4.05 13.35 -1.41
CA TYR A 51 -4.21 14.18 -2.59
C TYR A 51 -5.28 15.26 -2.39
N ALA A 52 -6.45 14.88 -1.88
CA ALA A 52 -7.54 15.81 -1.57
C ALA A 52 -7.12 16.87 -0.55
N SER A 53 -6.40 16.47 0.51
CA SER A 53 -5.90 17.40 1.52
C SER A 53 -4.86 18.39 0.97
N LYS A 54 -4.00 17.93 0.05
CA LYS A 54 -2.95 18.76 -0.57
C LYS A 54 -3.56 19.78 -1.53
N ILE A 55 -4.52 19.38 -2.36
CA ILE A 55 -5.29 20.31 -3.19
C ILE A 55 -5.99 21.35 -2.32
N LYS A 56 -6.68 20.92 -1.27
CA LYS A 56 -7.42 21.84 -0.38
C LYS A 56 -6.50 22.88 0.22
N LYS A 57 -5.33 22.49 0.74
CA LYS A 57 -4.32 23.41 1.28
C LYS A 57 -3.78 24.38 0.23
N LEU A 58 -3.53 23.93 -1.00
CA LEU A 58 -3.04 24.78 -2.08
C LEU A 58 -4.10 25.80 -2.52
N LEU A 59 -5.36 25.40 -2.59
CA LEU A 59 -6.48 26.29 -2.90
C LEU A 59 -6.73 27.30 -1.77
N GLU A 60 -6.65 26.87 -0.50
CA GLU A 60 -6.79 27.75 0.67
C GLU A 60 -5.64 28.75 0.78
N LYS A 61 -4.41 28.35 0.44
CA LYS A 61 -3.26 29.28 0.36
C LYS A 61 -3.48 30.36 -0.71
N ASN A 62 -4.27 30.06 -1.74
CA ASN A 62 -4.58 30.98 -2.82
C ASN A 62 -5.88 31.73 -2.50
N ASN A 63 -5.84 32.62 -1.50
CA ASN A 63 -6.97 33.38 -0.96
C ASN A 63 -7.85 34.07 -2.03
N SER A 64 -7.27 34.39 -3.19
CA SER A 64 -7.95 35.07 -4.29
C SER A 64 -8.59 34.13 -5.30
N PHE A 65 -8.51 32.80 -5.15
CA PHE A 65 -8.98 31.83 -6.15
C PHE A 65 -10.43 32.07 -6.59
N LYS A 66 -11.31 32.45 -5.67
CA LYS A 66 -12.73 32.73 -5.96
C LYS A 66 -12.96 34.05 -6.69
N LEU A 67 -12.00 34.98 -6.62
CA LEU A 67 -12.06 36.32 -7.20
C LEU A 67 -11.41 36.39 -8.59
N LEU A 68 -10.80 35.30 -9.05
CA LEU A 68 -10.16 35.23 -10.36
C LEU A 68 -11.19 35.03 -11.49
N GLU A 69 -10.88 35.60 -12.65
CA GLU A 69 -11.57 35.30 -13.89
C GLU A 69 -11.48 33.81 -14.23
N ALA A 70 -12.50 33.30 -14.94
CA ALA A 70 -12.67 31.87 -15.17
C ALA A 70 -11.45 31.18 -15.79
N ASN A 71 -10.78 31.82 -16.76
CA ASN A 71 -9.61 31.26 -17.45
C ASN A 71 -8.40 31.14 -16.51
N ILE A 72 -8.10 32.21 -15.77
CA ILE A 72 -6.99 32.23 -14.80
C ILE A 72 -7.26 31.22 -13.68
N ARG A 73 -8.52 31.09 -13.27
CA ARG A 73 -8.93 30.13 -12.25
C ARG A 73 -8.74 28.68 -12.69
N MET A 74 -8.95 28.38 -13.98
CA MET A 74 -8.66 27.07 -14.55
C MET A 74 -7.17 26.76 -14.57
N ASP A 75 -6.34 27.73 -14.98
CA ASP A 75 -4.87 27.56 -14.99
C ASP A 75 -4.32 27.30 -13.58
N VAL A 76 -4.80 28.05 -12.59
CA VAL A 76 -4.45 27.85 -11.18
C VAL A 76 -4.88 26.46 -10.69
N LEU A 77 -6.08 26.00 -11.07
CA LEU A 77 -6.57 24.68 -10.69
C LEU A 77 -5.72 23.57 -11.31
N VAL A 78 -5.36 23.68 -12.59
CA VAL A 78 -4.47 22.74 -13.27
C VAL A 78 -3.09 22.72 -12.59
N GLN A 79 -2.57 23.87 -12.18
CA GLN A 79 -1.31 23.96 -11.46
C GLN A 79 -1.39 23.29 -10.08
N CYS A 80 -2.47 23.51 -9.32
CA CYS A 80 -2.69 22.84 -8.04
C CYS A 80 -2.81 21.31 -8.20
N VAL A 81 -3.49 20.84 -9.25
CA VAL A 81 -3.60 19.41 -9.60
C VAL A 81 -2.22 18.81 -9.87
N ARG A 82 -1.38 19.49 -10.68
CA ARG A 82 -0.01 19.05 -11.00
C ARG A 82 0.88 19.00 -9.75
N GLN A 83 0.89 20.07 -8.96
CA GLN A 83 1.66 20.14 -7.71
C GLN A 83 1.20 19.09 -6.68
N SER A 84 -0.10 18.78 -6.66
CA SER A 84 -0.64 17.76 -5.77
C SER A 84 -0.29 16.33 -6.22
N ALA A 85 -0.09 16.13 -7.52
CA ALA A 85 0.24 14.83 -8.11
C ALA A 85 1.71 14.42 -7.92
N GLU A 86 2.60 15.35 -7.55
CA GLU A 86 3.96 15.00 -7.14
C GLU A 86 3.91 14.13 -5.87
N LEU A 87 4.22 12.84 -6.04
CA LEU A 87 4.30 11.78 -5.02
C LEU A 87 5.41 12.01 -3.97
N GLY A 88 5.96 13.23 -3.89
CA GLY A 88 7.22 13.55 -3.21
C GLY A 88 7.17 13.58 -1.69
N GLU A 89 6.01 13.48 -1.06
CA GLU A 89 5.90 13.51 0.40
C GLU A 89 4.92 12.44 0.87
N ARG A 90 5.34 11.17 0.85
CA ARG A 90 4.69 10.16 1.68
C ARG A 90 4.90 10.57 3.13
N GLN A 91 3.95 11.30 3.69
CA GLN A 91 3.89 11.42 5.15
C GLN A 91 3.82 9.99 5.70
N PRO A 92 4.59 9.65 6.75
CA PRO A 92 4.45 8.38 7.43
C PRO A 92 3.04 8.32 8.04
N THR A 93 2.08 7.81 7.28
CA THR A 93 0.65 7.81 7.61
C THR A 93 0.32 6.83 8.73
N ALA A 94 1.23 5.92 9.06
CA ALA A 94 1.06 5.00 10.17
C ALA A 94 1.83 5.49 11.39
N LYS A 95 1.11 5.86 12.45
CA LYS A 95 1.71 5.83 13.79
C LYS A 95 2.32 4.43 13.98
N PRO A 96 3.54 4.33 14.52
CA PRO A 96 4.11 3.02 14.79
C PRO A 96 3.13 2.22 15.66
N PRO A 97 3.00 0.91 15.44
CA PRO A 97 2.15 0.07 16.26
C PRO A 97 2.49 0.28 17.74
N THR A 98 1.47 0.58 18.52
CA THR A 98 1.60 0.63 19.98
C THR A 98 1.50 -0.79 20.51
N PHE A 99 2.51 -1.19 21.28
CA PHE A 99 2.53 -2.50 21.91
C PHE A 99 2.06 -2.36 23.36
N SER A 100 1.14 -3.23 23.78
CA SER A 100 0.64 -3.24 25.16
C SER A 100 1.71 -3.62 26.19
N GLN A 101 2.74 -4.35 25.75
CA GLN A 101 3.81 -4.83 26.60
C GLN A 101 5.12 -4.16 26.17
N PRO A 102 5.92 -3.61 27.09
CA PRO A 102 7.12 -2.84 26.76
C PRO A 102 8.25 -3.70 26.18
N TRP A 103 8.25 -5.01 26.46
CA TRP A 103 9.17 -5.99 25.91
C TRP A 103 8.74 -6.54 24.54
N PHE A 104 7.53 -6.20 24.07
CA PHE A 104 7.01 -6.70 22.80
C PHE A 104 7.39 -5.74 21.68
N ASP A 105 8.07 -6.25 20.65
CA ASP A 105 8.60 -5.47 19.54
C ASP A 105 8.05 -5.93 18.17
N PHE A 106 8.56 -5.31 17.10
CA PHE A 106 8.21 -5.67 15.73
C PHE A 106 8.60 -7.11 15.36
N GLU A 107 9.64 -7.66 15.99
CA GLU A 107 10.04 -9.06 15.78
C GLU A 107 8.96 -10.01 16.31
N CYS A 108 8.46 -9.74 17.52
CA CYS A 108 7.32 -10.45 18.10
C CYS A 108 6.08 -10.33 17.22
N LEU A 109 5.79 -9.13 16.69
CA LEU A 109 4.66 -8.91 15.78
C LEU A 109 4.79 -9.72 14.49
N LYS A 110 5.96 -9.66 13.85
CA LYS A 110 6.24 -10.38 12.60
C LYS A 110 6.10 -11.89 12.79
N MET A 111 6.60 -12.43 13.89
CA MET A 111 6.49 -13.86 14.18
C MET A 111 5.04 -14.27 14.49
N ARG A 112 4.29 -13.43 15.22
CA ARG A 112 2.85 -13.64 15.45
C ARG A 112 2.09 -13.71 14.14
N ASN A 113 2.34 -12.78 13.21
CA ASN A 113 1.68 -12.76 11.90
C ASN A 113 1.96 -14.03 11.11
N LYS A 114 3.23 -14.49 11.06
CA LYS A 114 3.58 -15.78 10.43
C LYS A 114 2.84 -16.97 11.04
N CYS A 115 2.69 -17.00 12.37
CA CYS A 115 1.92 -18.05 13.04
C CYS A 115 0.45 -18.02 12.60
N MET A 116 -0.15 -16.83 12.54
CA MET A 116 -1.55 -16.66 12.16
C MET A 116 -1.79 -17.00 10.68
N GLU A 117 -0.86 -16.64 9.79
CA GLU A 117 -0.89 -17.04 8.38
C GLU A 117 -0.88 -18.56 8.23
N ALA A 118 0.06 -19.26 8.89
CA ALA A 118 0.12 -20.72 8.86
C ALA A 118 -1.15 -21.37 9.43
N LEU A 119 -1.73 -20.80 10.49
CA LEU A 119 -3.00 -21.26 11.05
C LEU A 119 -4.17 -21.06 10.07
N GLN A 120 -4.23 -19.91 9.40
CA GLN A 120 -5.26 -19.63 8.41
C GLN A 120 -5.15 -20.58 7.20
N MET A 121 -3.93 -20.86 6.74
CA MET A 121 -3.69 -21.85 5.67
C MET A 121 -4.14 -23.25 6.08
N PHE A 122 -3.81 -23.68 7.31
CA PHE A 122 -4.30 -24.95 7.84
C PHE A 122 -5.84 -24.99 7.93
N ARG A 123 -6.47 -23.92 8.41
CA ARG A 123 -7.94 -23.84 8.49
C ARG A 123 -8.64 -23.87 7.12
N ARG A 124 -7.98 -23.38 6.07
CA ARG A 124 -8.52 -23.36 4.71
C ARG A 124 -8.35 -24.70 3.99
N ASN A 125 -7.16 -25.29 4.05
CA ASN A 125 -6.80 -26.45 3.23
C ASN A 125 -6.85 -27.78 4.00
N ASN A 126 -6.85 -27.74 5.34
CA ASN A 126 -6.77 -28.90 6.25
C ASN A 126 -5.57 -29.84 6.00
N GLU A 127 -4.52 -29.33 5.37
CA GLU A 127 -3.30 -30.08 5.08
C GLU A 127 -2.42 -30.25 6.34
N SER A 128 -1.92 -31.46 6.54
CA SER A 128 -1.09 -31.82 7.70
C SER A 128 0.21 -31.02 7.75
N GLU A 129 0.78 -30.66 6.60
CA GLU A 129 1.99 -29.84 6.48
C GLU A 129 1.83 -28.47 7.12
N HIS A 130 0.69 -27.80 6.88
CA HIS A 130 0.39 -26.50 7.47
C HIS A 130 0.19 -26.60 8.99
N ARG A 131 -0.35 -27.72 9.48
CA ARG A 131 -0.46 -28.00 10.93
C ARG A 131 0.92 -28.15 11.57
N VAL A 132 1.83 -28.89 10.94
CA VAL A 132 3.22 -29.06 11.41
C VAL A 132 3.94 -27.71 11.41
N LYS A 133 3.81 -26.95 10.33
CA LYS A 133 4.39 -25.60 10.20
C LYS A 133 3.88 -24.64 11.28
N TYR A 134 2.56 -24.61 11.52
CA TYR A 134 1.98 -23.80 12.58
C TYR A 134 2.54 -24.18 13.97
N LYS A 135 2.61 -25.47 14.29
CA LYS A 135 3.16 -25.95 15.57
C LYS A 135 4.63 -25.51 15.74
N GLY A 136 5.44 -25.61 14.70
CA GLY A 136 6.83 -25.16 14.70
C GLY A 136 6.92 -23.65 14.98
N LEU A 137 6.22 -22.84 14.17
CA LEU A 137 6.20 -21.38 14.33
C LEU A 137 5.66 -20.95 15.69
N HIS A 138 4.63 -21.63 16.21
CA HIS A 138 4.06 -21.33 17.52
C HIS A 138 5.06 -21.61 18.65
N LYS A 139 5.82 -22.70 18.56
CA LYS A 139 6.90 -23.02 19.52
C LYS A 139 8.00 -21.96 19.47
N ASP A 140 8.43 -21.56 18.28
CA ASP A 140 9.45 -20.53 18.10
C ASP A 140 8.97 -19.16 18.61
N TYR A 141 7.71 -18.81 18.37
CA TYR A 141 7.09 -17.59 18.88
C TYR A 141 7.00 -17.59 20.41
N ALA A 142 6.62 -18.71 21.02
CA ALA A 142 6.59 -18.84 22.48
C ALA A 142 8.00 -18.66 23.09
N ARG A 143 9.03 -19.24 22.45
CA ARG A 143 10.44 -19.06 22.85
C ARG A 143 10.87 -17.59 22.74
N LEU A 144 10.60 -16.94 21.60
CA LEU A 144 10.94 -15.54 21.36
C LEU A 144 10.31 -14.62 22.40
N ARG A 145 9.01 -14.79 22.68
CA ARG A 145 8.32 -14.00 23.71
C ARG A 145 8.93 -14.17 25.09
N LYS A 146 9.28 -15.40 25.47
CA LYS A 146 9.92 -15.69 26.75
C LYS A 146 11.28 -15.00 26.83
N GLN A 147 12.10 -15.15 25.78
CA GLN A 147 13.42 -14.53 25.69
C GLN A 147 13.34 -12.99 25.80
N LYS A 148 12.51 -12.34 24.98
CA LYS A 148 12.34 -10.87 24.98
C LYS A 148 11.86 -10.36 26.34
N LYS A 149 10.93 -11.08 26.97
CA LYS A 149 10.46 -10.77 28.31
C LYS A 149 11.60 -10.85 29.34
N GLU A 150 12.38 -11.94 29.32
CA GLU A 150 13.51 -12.12 30.23
C GLU A 150 14.61 -11.07 30.02
N GLU A 151 14.99 -10.79 28.78
CA GLU A 151 15.98 -9.77 28.43
C GLU A 151 15.58 -8.38 28.92
N TYR A 152 14.30 -8.03 28.74
CA TYR A 152 13.77 -6.75 29.19
C TYR A 152 13.85 -6.60 30.72
N TYR A 153 13.36 -7.57 31.48
CA TYR A 153 13.39 -7.48 32.95
C TYR A 153 14.80 -7.60 33.52
N LYS A 154 15.68 -8.42 32.93
CA LYS A 154 17.12 -8.43 33.27
C LYS A 154 17.78 -7.08 32.99
N GLY A 155 17.38 -6.40 31.93
CA GLY A 155 17.84 -5.04 31.62
C GLY A 155 17.39 -4.04 32.69
N ILE A 156 16.15 -4.15 33.17
CA ILE A 156 15.65 -3.31 34.28
C ILE A 156 16.41 -3.62 35.57
N GLU A 157 16.62 -4.89 35.91
CA GLU A 157 17.35 -5.30 37.11
C GLU A 157 18.75 -4.67 37.16
N LYS A 158 19.51 -4.80 36.06
CA LYS A 158 20.84 -4.15 35.93
C LYS A 158 20.75 -2.63 36.02
N ALA A 159 19.77 -2.03 35.36
CA ALA A 159 19.59 -0.58 35.42
C ALA A 159 19.27 -0.10 36.84
N LEU A 160 18.57 -0.91 37.64
CA LEU A 160 18.29 -0.60 39.05
C LEU A 160 19.53 -0.76 39.93
N GLU A 161 20.39 -1.75 39.67
CA GLU A 161 21.67 -1.93 40.38
C GLU A 161 22.62 -0.73 40.20
N GLU A 162 22.60 -0.08 39.04
CA GLU A 162 23.47 1.05 38.71
C GLU A 162 22.95 2.41 39.24
N VAL A 163 21.73 2.46 39.79
CA VAL A 163 21.09 3.71 40.20
C VAL A 163 21.53 4.14 41.59
N ASN A 164 22.25 5.26 41.64
CA ASN A 164 22.69 5.91 42.88
C ASN A 164 21.88 7.16 43.26
N ASP A 165 20.87 7.54 42.46
CA ASP A 165 20.06 8.76 42.65
C ASP A 165 18.57 8.42 42.64
N SER A 166 17.84 8.95 43.63
CA SER A 166 16.40 8.80 43.78
C SER A 166 15.62 9.28 42.55
N LYS A 167 16.10 10.31 41.84
CA LYS A 167 15.45 10.79 40.61
C LYS A 167 15.49 9.75 39.49
N ARG A 168 16.63 9.08 39.30
CA ARG A 168 16.79 8.03 38.27
C ARG A 168 15.99 6.78 38.60
N PHE A 169 15.87 6.45 39.89
CA PHE A 169 15.05 5.33 40.35
C PHE A 169 13.57 5.51 39.92
N TRP A 170 12.97 6.65 40.25
CA TRP A 170 11.57 6.90 39.90
C TRP A 170 11.33 6.91 38.39
N GLN A 171 12.28 7.41 37.58
CA GLN A 171 12.20 7.36 36.12
C GLN A 171 12.20 5.93 35.55
N LEU A 172 12.87 4.99 36.21
CA LEU A 172 12.89 3.59 35.78
C LEU A 172 11.61 2.84 36.15
N VAL A 173 11.06 3.13 37.34
CA VAL A 173 9.87 2.46 37.87
C VAL A 173 8.57 3.00 37.27
N SER A 174 8.52 4.27 36.87
CA SER A 174 7.32 4.93 36.36
C SER A 174 7.10 4.79 34.84
N LYS A 175 7.80 3.85 34.17
CA LYS A 175 7.66 3.55 32.74
C LYS A 175 6.57 2.52 32.47
#